data_AF-A0A090QYU3-F1
#
_entry.id   AF-A0A090QYU3-F1
#
_cell.length_a   1.000
_cell.length_b   1.000
_cell.length_c   1.000
_cell.angle_alpha   90.00
_cell.angle_beta   90.00
_cell.angle_gamma   90.00
#
_symmetry.space_group_name_H-M   'P 1'
#
loop_
_entity.id
_entity.type
_entity.pdbx_description
1 polymer ?
#
loop_
_entity_poly.entity_id
_entity_poly.type
_entity_poly.pdbx_seq_one_letter_code
_entity_poly.pdbx_strand_id
1 'polypeptide(L)' 'MIKSEELKADEERVKAIIAEMASAYEDPTEVIAYYEKNEQMMNNMRNVALEEQAIDALLAKAQVTEKEVSFNELMNQPAA' A
#
# COMPACT_ATOMS: atom_id res chain seq x y z
N MET A 1 4.97 -6.90 -15.00
CA MET A 1 4.49 -7.34 -13.67
C MET A 1 2.98 -7.24 -13.56
N ILE A 2 2.35 -6.07 -13.40
CA ILE A 2 0.88 -5.99 -13.21
C ILE A 2 0.09 -6.64 -14.37
N LYS A 3 0.40 -6.31 -15.63
CA LYS A 3 -0.23 -6.93 -16.80
C LYS A 3 0.17 -8.38 -17.06
N SER A 4 1.36 -8.79 -16.61
CA SER A 4 1.89 -10.15 -16.86
C SER A 4 1.41 -11.17 -15.83
N GLU A 5 0.99 -10.71 -14.65
CA GLU A 5 0.48 -11.51 -13.54
C GLU A 5 -1.04 -11.37 -13.37
N GLU A 6 -1.73 -10.69 -14.31
CA GLU A 6 -3.17 -10.37 -14.26
C GLU A 6 -3.65 -9.80 -12.91
N LEU A 7 -2.78 -9.06 -12.23
CA LEU A 7 -3.07 -8.51 -10.91
C LEU A 7 -4.21 -7.50 -11.01
N LYS A 8 -5.27 -7.75 -10.24
CA LYS A 8 -6.42 -6.87 -10.07
C LYS A 8 -6.35 -6.21 -8.70
N ALA A 9 -6.89 -5.00 -8.60
CA ALA A 9 -6.99 -4.33 -7.30
C ALA A 9 -7.87 -5.20 -6.39
N ASP A 10 -7.34 -5.57 -5.23
CA ASP A 10 -8.14 -6.21 -4.20
C ASP A 10 -9.00 -5.13 -3.52
N GLU A 11 -10.32 -5.24 -3.66
CA GLU A 11 -11.26 -4.27 -3.09
C GLU A 11 -11.25 -4.27 -1.55
N GLU A 12 -10.89 -5.38 -0.89
CA GLU A 12 -10.71 -5.40 0.57
C GLU A 12 -9.48 -4.59 0.97
N ARG A 13 -8.37 -4.73 0.24
CA ARG A 13 -7.17 -3.93 0.46
C ARG A 13 -7.43 -2.44 0.18
N VAL A 14 -8.18 -2.11 -0.87
CA VAL A 14 -8.58 -0.73 -1.16
C VAL A 14 -9.36 -0.13 0.02
N LYS A 15 -10.32 -0.87 0.57
CA LYS A 15 -11.08 -0.43 1.75
C LYS A 15 -10.20 -0.28 2.99
N ALA A 16 -9.25 -1.20 3.20
CA ALA A 16 -8.31 -1.12 4.31
C ALA A 16 -7.43 0.13 4.23
N ILE A 17 -6.88 0.45 3.05
CA ILE A 17 -6.10 1.67 2.82
C ILE A 17 -6.95 2.92 3.11
N ILE A 18 -8.19 2.97 2.61
CA ILE A 18 -9.09 4.10 2.86
C ILE A 18 -9.39 4.23 4.36
N ALA A 19 -9.64 3.11 5.05
CA ALA A 19 -9.91 3.11 6.49
C ALA A 19 -8.69 3.56 7.31
N GLU A 20 -7.48 3.13 6.93
CA GLU A 20 -6.24 3.58 7.56
C GLU A 20 -6.03 5.09 7.35
N MET A 21 -6.20 5.58 6.13
CA MET A 21 -6.13 7.02 5.84
C MET A 21 -7.20 7.80 6.62
N ALA A 22 -8.43 7.27 6.71
CA ALA A 22 -9.54 7.89 7.42
C ALA A 22 -9.33 7.91 8.94
N SER A 23 -8.58 6.95 9.51
CA SER A 23 -8.33 6.84 10.95
C SER A 23 -7.58 8.05 11.54
N ALA A 24 -6.90 8.84 10.70
CA ALA A 24 -6.22 10.06 11.08
C ALA A 24 -7.17 11.27 11.25
N TYR A 25 -8.44 11.13 10.87
CA TYR A 25 -9.45 12.19 10.91
C TYR A 25 -10.42 12.02 12.09
N GLU A 26 -11.07 13.13 12.48
CA GLU A 26 -12.03 13.14 13.59
C GLU A 26 -13.29 12.31 13.31
N ASP A 27 -13.78 12.34 12.06
CA ASP A 27 -14.87 11.47 11.59
C ASP A 27 -14.39 10.58 10.43
N PRO A 28 -13.91 9.35 10.72
CA PRO A 28 -13.44 8.44 9.69
C PRO A 28 -14.57 7.97 8.76
N THR A 29 -15.83 7.97 9.22
CA THR A 29 -16.97 7.46 8.45
C THR A 29 -17.31 8.41 7.31
N GLU A 30 -17.27 9.71 7.57
CA GLU A 30 -17.48 10.73 6.55
C GLU A 30 -16.38 10.67 5.48
N VAL A 31 -15.12 10.48 5.89
CA VAL A 31 -13.99 10.34 4.96
C VAL A 31 -14.14 9.12 4.07
N ILE A 32 -14.48 7.95 4.64
CA ILE A 32 -14.73 6.73 3.84
C ILE A 32 -15.85 6.98 2.82
N ALA A 33 -16.98 7.54 3.25
CA ALA A 33 -18.10 7.84 2.37
C ALA A 33 -17.74 8.86 1.27
N TYR A 34 -16.83 9.80 1.56
CA TYR A 34 -16.33 10.76 0.58
C TYR A 34 -15.52 10.07 -0.53
N TYR A 35 -14.64 9.13 -0.17
CA TYR A 35 -13.91 8.32 -1.14
C TYR A 35 -14.86 7.45 -1.97
N GLU A 36 -15.78 6.72 -1.33
CA GLU A 36 -16.72 5.83 -2.02
C GLU A 36 -17.62 6.56 -3.04
N LYS A 37 -17.99 7.81 -2.77
CA LYS A 37 -18.79 8.65 -3.67
C LYS A 37 -17.98 9.22 -4.85
N ASN A 38 -16.65 9.14 -4.80
CA ASN A 38 -15.77 9.71 -5.81
C ASN A 38 -15.01 8.60 -6.57
N GLU A 39 -15.52 8.24 -7.75
CA GLU A 39 -14.92 7.17 -8.56
C GLU A 39 -13.46 7.44 -8.94
N GLN A 40 -13.07 8.70 -9.16
CA GLN A 40 -11.68 9.04 -9.47
C GLN A 40 -10.77 8.75 -8.27
N MET A 41 -11.22 9.10 -7.06
CA MET A 41 -10.47 8.79 -5.84
C MET A 41 -10.42 7.29 -5.57
N MET A 42 -11.53 6.56 -5.76
CA MET A 42 -11.53 5.10 -5.65
C MET A 42 -10.57 4.46 -6.65
N ASN A 43 -10.51 4.95 -7.88
CA ASN A 43 -9.57 4.45 -8.88
C ASN A 43 -8.11 4.74 -8.51
N ASN A 44 -7.83 5.88 -7.87
CA ASN A 44 -6.50 6.14 -7.32
C ASN A 44 -6.16 5.15 -6.21
N MET A 45 -7.10 4.86 -5.30
CA MET A 45 -6.87 3.89 -4.22
C MET A 45 -6.70 2.46 -4.75
N ARG A 46 -7.41 2.08 -5.81
CA ARG A 46 -7.19 0.84 -6.55
C ARG A 46 -5.78 0.74 -7.13
N ASN A 47 -5.23 1.84 -7.64
CA ASN A 47 -3.86 1.86 -8.15
C ASN A 47 -2.83 1.68 -7.03
N VAL A 48 -3.03 2.32 -5.88
CA VAL A 48 -2.15 2.12 -4.70
C VAL A 48 -2.21 0.67 -4.23
N ALA A 49 -3.40 0.09 -4.09
CA ALA A 49 -3.57 -1.31 -3.73
C ALA A 49 -2.92 -2.27 -4.75
N LEU A 50 -2.97 -1.93 -6.04
CA LEU A 50 -2.27 -2.68 -7.09
C LEU A 50 -0.75 -2.59 -6.98
N GLU A 51 -0.22 -1.42 -6.62
CA GLU A 51 1.22 -1.23 -6.42
C GLU A 51 1.73 -2.06 -5.25
N GLU A 52 1.05 -2.03 -4.10
CA GLU A 52 1.41 -2.86 -2.94
C GLU A 52 1.34 -4.34 -3.26
N GLN A 53 0.27 -4.80 -3.93
CA GLN A 53 0.16 -6.18 -4.36
C GLN A 53 1.28 -6.59 -5.33
N ALA A 54 1.74 -5.67 -6.19
CA ALA A 54 2.85 -5.94 -7.09
C ALA A 54 4.18 -6.05 -6.32
N ILE A 55 4.38 -5.23 -5.28
CA ILE A 55 5.54 -5.33 -4.39
C ILE A 55 5.52 -6.67 -3.63
N ASP A 56 4.38 -7.07 -3.06
CA ASP A 56 4.22 -8.36 -2.38
C ASP A 56 4.52 -9.53 -3.32
N ALA A 57 3.99 -9.49 -4.55
CA ALA A 57 4.24 -10.50 -5.57
C ALA A 57 5.72 -10.56 -5.99
N LEU A 58 6.41 -9.42 -6.02
CA LEU A 58 7.84 -9.35 -6.29
C LEU A 58 8.64 -9.94 -5.13
N LEU A 59 8.33 -9.57 -3.89
CA LEU A 59 8.99 -10.06 -2.68
C LEU A 59 8.83 -11.58 -2.54
N ALA A 60 7.65 -12.12 -2.85
CA ALA A 60 7.40 -13.57 -2.85
C ALA A 60 8.28 -14.35 -3.84
N LYS A 61 8.76 -13.70 -4.91
CA LYS A 61 9.66 -14.29 -5.92
C LYS A 61 11.13 -13.92 -5.70
N ALA A 62 11.40 -12.92 -4.86
CA ALA A 62 12.74 -12.45 -4.57
C ALA A 62 13.41 -13.32 -3.49
N GLN A 63 14.73 -13.44 -3.57
CA GLN A 63 15.49 -14.02 -2.47
C GLN A 63 15.65 -12.95 -1.37
N VAL A 64 14.78 -13.02 -0.36
CA VAL A 64 14.84 -12.13 0.81
C VAL A 64 15.85 -12.70 1.81
N THR A 65 16.77 -11.86 2.27
CA THR A 65 17.72 -12.20 3.33
C THR A 65 17.57 -11.20 4.47
N GLU A 66 17.34 -11.72 5.67
CA GLU A 66 17.30 -10.90 6.87
C GLU A 66 18.72 -10.63 7.35
N LYS A 67 19.00 -9.38 7.72
CA LYS A 67 20.28 -8.96 8.27
C LYS A 67 20.03 -8.21 9.57
N GLU A 68 20.59 -8.71 10.65
CA GLU A 68 20.62 -7.99 11.92
C GLU A 68 21.51 -6.74 11.77
N VAL A 69 20.94 -5.58 12.09
CA VAL A 69 21.63 -4.29 12.05
C VAL A 69 21.29 -3.51 13.32
N SER A 70 22.28 -2.81 13.87
CA SER A 70 22.04 -1.95 15.03
C SER A 70 21.31 -0.67 14.63
N PHE A 71 20.59 -0.06 15.57
CA PHE A 71 19.90 1.23 15.32
C PHE A 71 20.87 2.32 14.85
N ASN A 72 22.08 2.37 15.40
CA ASN A 72 23.10 3.35 15.01
C ASN A 72 23.51 3.17 13.54
N GLU A 73 23.71 1.93 13.10
CA GLU A 73 24.04 1.63 11.70
C GLU A 73 22.90 1.96 10.75
N LEU A 74 21.64 1.72 11.15
CA LEU A 74 20.48 2.06 10.35
C LEU A 74 20.35 3.59 10.14
N MET A 75 20.58 4.37 11.21
CA MET A 75 20.46 5.83 11.17
C MET A 75 21.63 6.53 10.47
N ASN A 76 22.81 5.89 10.45
CA ASN A 76 24.03 6.44 9.85
C ASN A 76 24.33 5.85 8.47
N GLN A 77 23.35 5.26 7.78
CA GLN A 77 23.56 4.84 6.39
C GLN A 77 23.77 6.07 5.50
N PRO A 78 24.91 6.23 4.82
CA PRO A 78 25.02 7.22 3.75
C PRO A 78 24.00 6.86 2.66
N ALA A 79 23.30 7.88 2.14
CA ALA A 79 22.37 7.69 1.03
C ALA A 79 23.09 6.96 -0.12
N ALA A 80 22.49 5.86 -0.57
CA ALA A 80 22.96 5.06 -1.71
C ALA A 80 22.80 5.81 -3.03
#